data_AF-A0A655AF97-F1
#
_entry.id   AF-A0A655AF97-F1
#
_cell.length_a   1.000
_cell.length_b   1.000
_cell.length_c   1.000
_cell.angle_alpha   90.00
_cell.angle_beta   90.00
_cell.angle_gamma   90.00
#
_symmetry.space_group_name_H-M   'P 1'
#
loop_
_entity.id
_entity.type
_entity.pdbx_description
1 polymer ?
#
loop_
_entity_poly.entity_id
_entity_poly.type
_entity_poly.pdbx_seq_one_letter_code
_entity_poly.pdbx_strand_id
1 'polypeptide(L)'
;MVLRGAGDKAFAAGADIKEFPNTRMSAADAAEYNESLAVCLRALTTMPIPVIAAVRGLAVGGGCELATACDVCIATDDARFGIPLGKLGVTTGFTEADTVARLIGPAALKYLLFSGELIGIEEAARW
;
A
#
# COMPACT_ATOMS: atom_id res chain seq x y z
N MET A 1 18.70 1.28 0.47
CA MET A 1 17.89 2.49 0.75
C MET A 1 16.92 2.18 1.88
N VAL A 2 16.64 3.13 2.77
CA VAL A 2 15.60 2.98 3.82
C VAL A 2 14.49 3.99 3.55
N LEU A 3 13.28 3.50 3.32
CA LEU A 3 12.07 4.30 3.17
C LEU A 3 11.38 4.40 4.54
N ARG A 4 11.02 5.62 4.95
CA ARG A 4 10.31 5.87 6.22
C ARG A 4 9.38 7.07 6.11
N GLY A 5 8.28 7.03 6.84
CA GLY A 5 7.43 8.21 7.06
C GLY A 5 8.12 9.24 7.94
N ALA A 6 7.71 10.50 7.81
CA ALA A 6 8.15 11.56 8.70
C ALA A 6 7.36 11.51 10.03
N GLY A 7 8.08 11.68 11.14
CA GLY A 7 7.50 11.60 12.48
C GLY A 7 7.04 10.18 12.85
N ASP A 8 6.09 10.10 13.79
CA ASP A 8 5.76 8.84 14.45
C ASP A 8 4.32 8.33 14.23
N LYS A 9 3.52 9.03 13.44
CA LYS A 9 2.08 8.72 13.28
C LYS A 9 1.80 7.72 12.17
N ALA A 10 2.48 7.86 11.04
CA ALA A 10 2.25 7.05 9.86
C ALA A 10 3.53 6.92 9.04
N PHE A 11 3.76 5.71 8.55
CA PHE A 11 4.67 5.47 7.45
C PHE A 11 4.13 6.14 6.19
N ALA A 12 2.88 5.83 5.85
CA ALA A 12 2.11 6.47 4.80
C ALA A 12 0.61 6.19 5.01
N ALA A 13 -0.20 7.25 5.08
CA ALA A 13 -1.63 7.15 5.35
C ALA A 13 -2.48 6.82 4.10
N GLY A 14 -1.85 6.73 2.94
CA GLY A 14 -2.50 6.51 1.65
C GLY A 14 -2.75 7.80 0.88
N ALA A 15 -3.55 7.70 -0.18
CA ALA A 15 -3.89 8.80 -1.06
C ALA A 15 -4.77 9.84 -0.35
N ASP A 16 -4.71 11.10 -0.79
CA ASP A 16 -5.67 12.11 -0.34
C ASP A 16 -7.03 11.86 -1.00
N ILE A 17 -7.99 11.37 -0.20
CA ILE A 17 -9.35 11.06 -0.64
C ILE A 17 -10.06 12.32 -1.17
N LYS A 18 -9.68 13.52 -0.71
CA LYS A 18 -10.25 14.77 -1.19
C LYS A 18 -9.92 15.04 -2.67
N GLU A 19 -8.88 14.42 -3.20
CA GLU A 19 -8.49 14.53 -4.60
C GLU A 19 -9.24 13.55 -5.51
N PHE A 20 -9.93 12.54 -4.96
CA PHE A 20 -10.60 11.51 -5.77
C PHE A 20 -11.63 12.04 -6.76
N PRO A 21 -12.46 13.05 -6.42
CA PRO A 21 -13.36 13.67 -7.39
C PRO A 21 -12.68 14.27 -8.63
N ASN A 22 -11.37 14.52 -8.58
CA ASN A 22 -10.61 15.09 -9.69
C ASN A 22 -9.65 14.09 -10.35
N THR A 23 -9.43 12.92 -9.74
CA THR A 23 -8.38 11.98 -10.16
C THR A 23 -8.91 10.57 -10.45
N ARG A 24 -10.19 10.30 -10.17
CA ARG A 24 -10.76 8.94 -10.28
C ARG A 24 -12.22 8.89 -10.75
N MET A 25 -12.77 9.98 -11.26
CA MET A 25 -14.20 10.04 -11.63
C MET A 25 -14.50 9.46 -13.02
N SER A 26 -13.47 9.22 -13.83
CA SER A 26 -13.59 8.48 -15.10
C SER A 26 -12.58 7.33 -15.17
N ALA A 27 -12.82 6.41 -16.11
CA ALA A 27 -11.88 5.31 -16.37
C ALA A 27 -10.50 5.82 -16.84
N ALA A 28 -10.45 6.95 -17.56
CA ALA A 28 -9.20 7.55 -18.01
C ALA A 28 -8.40 8.11 -16.83
N ASP A 29 -9.05 8.88 -15.95
CA ASP A 29 -8.38 9.46 -14.76
C ASP A 29 -7.88 8.36 -13.83
N ALA A 30 -8.71 7.33 -13.61
CA ALA A 30 -8.31 6.18 -12.78
C ALA A 30 -7.12 5.43 -13.38
N ALA A 31 -7.05 5.28 -14.72
CA ALA A 31 -5.91 4.65 -15.38
C ALA A 31 -4.63 5.49 -15.25
N GLU A 32 -4.71 6.81 -15.41
CA GLU A 32 -3.58 7.71 -15.23
C GLU A 32 -3.05 7.70 -13.79
N TYR A 33 -3.96 7.70 -12.82
CA TYR A 33 -3.57 7.59 -11.42
C TYR A 33 -2.87 6.25 -11.15
N ASN A 34 -3.46 5.14 -11.59
CA ASN A 34 -2.90 3.81 -11.35
C ASN A 34 -1.54 3.65 -12.03
N GLU A 35 -1.36 4.22 -13.23
CA GLU A 35 -0.06 4.20 -13.91
C GLU A 35 1.00 5.01 -13.13
N SER A 36 0.60 6.14 -12.54
CA SER A 36 1.50 6.94 -11.69
C SER A 36 1.97 6.15 -10.46
N LEU A 37 1.07 5.43 -9.79
CA LEU A 37 1.45 4.52 -8.70
C LEU A 37 2.31 3.36 -9.20
N ALA A 38 1.94 2.74 -10.32
CA ALA A 38 2.68 1.63 -10.91
C ALA A 38 4.14 2.02 -11.23
N VAL A 39 4.39 3.24 -11.73
CA VAL A 39 5.75 3.77 -11.92
C VAL A 39 6.51 3.81 -10.59
N CYS A 40 5.90 4.33 -9.52
CA CYS A 40 6.52 4.36 -8.20
C CYS A 40 6.83 2.95 -7.66
N LEU A 41 5.89 2.01 -7.74
CA LEU A 41 6.10 0.64 -7.27
C LEU A 41 7.19 -0.07 -8.08
N ARG A 42 7.19 0.09 -9.41
CA ARG A 42 8.25 -0.48 -10.27
C ARG A 42 9.62 0.08 -9.92
N ALA A 43 9.73 1.38 -9.64
CA ALA A 43 10.99 1.99 -9.23
C ALA A 43 11.55 1.36 -7.94
N LEU A 44 10.68 0.98 -7.00
CA LEU A 44 11.10 0.28 -5.78
C LEU A 44 11.50 -1.17 -6.06
N THR A 45 10.68 -1.92 -6.81
CA THR A 45 10.90 -3.36 -7.04
C THR A 45 12.04 -3.65 -8.01
N THR A 46 12.47 -2.69 -8.83
CA THR A 46 13.61 -2.84 -9.75
C THR A 46 14.86 -2.09 -9.29
N MET A 47 14.90 -1.61 -8.05
CA MET A 47 16.05 -0.87 -7.52
C MET A 47 17.30 -1.77 -7.49
N PRO A 48 18.48 -1.30 -7.95
CA PRO A 48 19.71 -2.12 -7.96
C PRO A 48 20.35 -2.31 -6.58
N ILE A 49 19.75 -1.74 -5.53
CA ILE A 49 20.20 -1.85 -4.14
C ILE A 49 19.02 -2.29 -3.26
N PRO A 50 19.28 -3.00 -2.15
CA PRO A 50 18.21 -3.40 -1.23
C PRO A 50 17.41 -2.19 -0.72
N VAL A 51 16.09 -2.32 -0.65
CA VAL A 51 15.14 -1.33 -0.16
C VAL A 51 14.43 -1.86 1.08
N ILE A 52 14.51 -1.10 2.18
CA ILE A 52 13.89 -1.47 3.46
C ILE A 52 12.78 -0.46 3.77
N ALA A 53 11.56 -0.94 3.97
CA ALA A 53 10.49 -0.17 4.58
C ALA A 53 10.63 -0.20 6.10
N ALA A 54 10.92 0.95 6.72
CA ALA A 54 10.88 1.13 8.16
C ALA A 54 9.52 1.72 8.56
N VAL A 55 8.59 0.84 8.92
CA VAL A 55 7.19 1.16 9.16
C VAL A 55 6.94 1.48 10.62
N ARG A 56 6.43 2.68 10.89
CA ARG A 56 5.93 3.10 12.20
C ARG A 56 4.50 3.60 12.05
N GLY A 57 3.62 3.21 12.96
CA GLY A 57 2.21 3.60 12.92
C GLY A 57 1.49 3.07 11.68
N LEU A 58 0.76 3.94 10.98
CA LEU A 58 -0.11 3.53 9.86
C LEU A 58 0.66 3.33 8.53
N ALA A 59 0.42 2.20 7.88
CA ALA A 59 0.68 1.96 6.46
C ALA A 59 -0.65 1.58 5.79
N VAL A 60 -1.26 2.50 5.04
CA VAL A 60 -2.65 2.36 4.57
C VAL A 60 -2.77 2.65 3.08
N GLY A 61 -3.54 1.84 2.36
CA GLY A 61 -3.75 1.96 0.91
C GLY A 61 -2.41 1.92 0.17
N GLY A 62 -2.08 2.98 -0.56
CA GLY A 62 -0.77 3.14 -1.19
C GLY A 62 0.41 3.02 -0.23
N GLY A 63 0.23 3.31 1.07
CA GLY A 63 1.27 3.05 2.08
C GLY A 63 1.56 1.57 2.30
N CYS A 64 0.53 0.72 2.24
CA CYS A 64 0.71 -0.74 2.23
C CYS A 64 1.40 -1.18 0.95
N GLU A 65 0.96 -0.68 -0.21
CA GLU A 65 1.54 -1.02 -1.52
C GLU A 65 3.05 -0.69 -1.55
N LEU A 66 3.44 0.50 -1.08
CA LEU A 66 4.84 0.91 -0.93
C LEU A 66 5.64 0.00 0.01
N ALA A 67 5.05 -0.35 1.17
CA ALA A 67 5.72 -1.23 2.13
C ALA A 67 5.95 -2.63 1.55
N THR A 68 4.96 -3.18 0.84
CA THR A 68 5.07 -4.50 0.19
C THR A 68 5.96 -4.53 -1.04
N ALA A 69 6.20 -3.36 -1.66
CA ALA A 69 7.12 -3.24 -2.79
C ALA A 69 8.61 -3.20 -2.38
N CYS A 70 8.89 -3.00 -1.09
CA CYS A 70 10.26 -3.03 -0.56
C CYS A 70 10.71 -4.48 -0.33
N ASP A 71 12.02 -4.74 -0.38
CA ASP A 71 12.58 -6.08 -0.17
C ASP A 71 12.37 -6.60 1.26
N VAL A 72 12.43 -5.70 2.24
CA VAL A 72 12.23 -6.01 3.66
C VAL A 72 11.33 -4.96 4.30
N CYS A 73 10.33 -5.41 5.03
CA CYS A 73 9.49 -4.58 5.89
C CYS A 73 9.85 -4.82 7.35
N ILE A 74 10.29 -3.77 8.05
CA ILE A 74 10.52 -3.78 9.50
C ILE A 74 9.52 -2.83 10.12
N ALA A 75 8.67 -3.34 10.99
CA ALA A 75 7.55 -2.59 11.55
C ALA A 75 7.58 -2.56 13.08
N THR A 76 7.06 -1.48 13.67
CA THR A 76 6.89 -1.36 15.12
C THR A 76 5.69 -2.17 15.61
N ASP A 77 5.67 -2.50 16.91
CA ASP A 77 4.59 -3.32 17.49
C ASP A 77 3.20 -2.65 17.40
N ASP A 78 3.18 -1.31 17.35
CA ASP A 78 1.97 -0.50 17.18
C ASP A 78 1.58 -0.26 15.72
N ALA A 79 2.34 -0.81 14.76
CA ALA A 79 2.07 -0.62 13.34
C ALA A 79 0.73 -1.26 12.93
N ARG A 80 0.05 -0.61 11.98
CA ARG A 80 -1.22 -1.08 11.42
C ARG A 80 -1.18 -1.02 9.91
N PHE A 81 -1.66 -2.09 9.28
CA PHE A 81 -1.64 -2.27 7.83
C PHE A 81 -3.05 -2.46 7.29
N GLY A 82 -3.37 -1.92 6.12
CA GLY A 82 -4.58 -2.29 5.41
C GLY A 82 -4.84 -1.48 4.14
N ILE A 83 -5.77 -1.98 3.30
CA ILE A 83 -6.09 -1.39 2.00
C ILE A 83 -7.62 -1.14 1.95
N PRO A 84 -8.12 -0.06 2.59
CA PRO A 84 -9.55 0.15 2.84
C PRO A 84 -10.36 0.62 1.61
N LEU A 85 -10.01 0.17 0.41
CA LEU A 85 -10.64 0.58 -0.84
C LEU A 85 -12.11 0.14 -0.94
N GLY A 86 -12.46 -1.02 -0.37
CA GLY A 86 -13.85 -1.50 -0.32
C GLY A 86 -14.80 -0.54 0.41
N LYS A 87 -14.31 0.20 1.41
CA LYS A 87 -15.09 1.22 2.13
C LYS A 87 -15.32 2.49 1.31
N LEU A 88 -14.51 2.71 0.28
CA LEU A 88 -14.56 3.89 -0.58
C LEU A 88 -15.28 3.63 -1.90
N GLY A 89 -15.63 2.36 -2.20
CA GLY A 89 -16.18 1.98 -3.50
C GLY A 89 -15.19 2.14 -4.65
N VAL A 90 -13.89 2.08 -4.36
CA VAL A 90 -12.79 2.25 -5.33
C VAL A 90 -12.11 0.90 -5.55
N THR A 91 -11.60 0.67 -6.76
CA THR A 91 -10.80 -0.51 -7.09
C THR A 91 -9.32 -0.17 -7.13
N THR A 92 -8.47 -1.13 -6.78
CA THR A 92 -7.01 -1.03 -6.99
C THR A 92 -6.66 -1.37 -8.44
N GLY A 93 -5.54 -0.82 -8.94
CA GLY A 93 -4.99 -1.21 -10.23
C GLY A 93 -4.33 -2.60 -10.19
N PHE A 94 -4.05 -3.16 -11.37
CA PHE A 94 -3.49 -4.51 -11.46
C PHE A 94 -2.06 -4.58 -10.92
N THR A 95 -1.21 -3.60 -11.21
CA THR A 95 0.20 -3.61 -10.77
C THR A 95 0.30 -3.54 -9.25
N GLU A 96 -0.53 -2.71 -8.65
CA GLU A 96 -0.66 -2.52 -7.20
C GLU A 96 -1.13 -3.82 -6.54
N ALA A 97 -2.21 -4.42 -7.06
CA ALA A 97 -2.70 -5.70 -6.58
C ALA A 97 -1.67 -6.83 -6.73
N ASP A 98 -1.01 -6.95 -7.88
CA ASP A 98 0.01 -7.97 -8.14
C ASP A 98 1.21 -7.80 -7.20
N THR A 99 1.66 -6.56 -6.97
CA THR A 99 2.76 -6.24 -6.06
C THR A 99 2.46 -6.72 -4.64
N VAL A 100 1.28 -6.39 -4.11
CA VAL A 100 0.88 -6.82 -2.76
C VAL A 100 0.66 -8.34 -2.71
N ALA A 101 -0.02 -8.91 -3.70
CA ALA A 101 -0.35 -10.34 -3.73
C ALA A 101 0.88 -11.24 -3.83
N ARG A 102 1.99 -10.78 -4.42
CA ARG A 102 3.26 -11.53 -4.46
C ARG A 102 3.85 -11.77 -3.07
N LEU A 103 3.59 -10.87 -2.12
CA LEU A 103 4.05 -11.00 -0.74
C LEU A 103 3.07 -11.81 0.10
N ILE A 104 1.82 -11.34 0.22
CA ILE A 104 0.84 -11.90 1.18
C ILE A 104 -0.11 -12.95 0.59
N GLY A 105 0.02 -13.22 -0.71
CA GLY A 105 -0.90 -14.08 -1.44
C GLY A 105 -2.26 -13.44 -1.75
N PRO A 106 -3.01 -14.01 -2.72
CA PRO A 106 -4.26 -13.44 -3.19
C PRO A 106 -5.41 -13.53 -2.17
N ALA A 107 -5.36 -14.47 -1.22
CA ALA A 107 -6.40 -14.62 -0.20
C ALA A 107 -6.36 -13.48 0.82
N ALA A 108 -5.17 -13.18 1.36
CA ALA A 108 -4.97 -12.08 2.30
C ALA A 108 -5.23 -10.72 1.64
N LEU A 109 -4.78 -10.53 0.39
CA LEU A 109 -5.09 -9.31 -0.35
C LEU A 109 -6.60 -9.09 -0.51
N LYS A 110 -7.35 -10.13 -0.91
CA LYS A 110 -8.82 -10.05 -1.02
C LYS A 110 -9.46 -9.73 0.32
N TYR A 111 -8.98 -10.32 1.41
CA TYR A 111 -9.47 -9.99 2.75
C TYR A 111 -9.29 -8.51 3.05
N LEU A 112 -8.09 -7.95 2.85
CA LEU A 112 -7.83 -6.52 3.07
C LEU A 112 -8.73 -5.63 2.21
N LEU A 113 -8.85 -5.94 0.92
CA LEU A 113 -9.63 -5.15 -0.03
C LEU A 113 -11.13 -5.17 0.29
N PHE A 114 -11.68 -6.35 0.61
CA PHE A 114 -13.12 -6.53 0.82
C PHE A 114 -13.58 -6.09 2.20
N SER A 115 -12.81 -6.38 3.25
CA SER A 115 -13.13 -5.95 4.62
C SER A 115 -12.84 -4.46 4.85
N GLY A 116 -11.81 -3.95 4.17
CA GLY A 116 -11.23 -2.64 4.42
C GLY A 116 -10.77 -2.44 5.86
N GLU A 117 -10.41 -3.52 6.55
CA GLU A 117 -9.88 -3.48 7.92
C GLU A 117 -8.42 -3.05 7.95
N LEU A 118 -8.03 -2.51 9.11
CA LEU A 118 -6.63 -2.29 9.45
C LEU A 118 -6.20 -3.36 10.45
N ILE A 119 -5.30 -4.23 10.02
CA ILE A 119 -4.77 -5.32 10.82
C ILE A 119 -3.57 -4.85 11.65
N GLY A 120 -3.39 -5.48 12.82
CA GLY A 120 -2.22 -5.27 13.66
C GLY A 120 -1.01 -6.08 13.21
N ILE A 121 0.13 -5.83 13.86
CA ILE A 121 1.42 -6.43 13.50
C ILE A 121 1.40 -7.97 13.56
N GLU A 122 0.70 -8.57 14.52
CA GLU A 122 0.66 -10.03 14.68
C GLU A 122 0.04 -10.73 13.47
N GLU A 123 -1.03 -10.17 12.92
CA GLU A 123 -1.67 -10.71 11.70
C GLU A 123 -0.81 -10.40 10.48
N ALA A 124 -0.29 -9.17 10.39
CA ALA A 124 0.54 -8.76 9.26
C ALA A 124 1.81 -9.62 9.12
N ALA A 125 2.40 -10.04 10.23
CA ALA A 125 3.59 -10.89 10.24
C ALA A 125 3.32 -12.37 9.90
N ARG A 126 2.04 -12.81 9.87
CA ARG A 126 1.65 -14.16 9.48
C ARG A 126 1.43 -14.31 7.97
N TRP A 127 1.31 -13.20 7.26
CA TRP A 127 1.06 -13.16 5.83
C TRP A 127 2.36 -12.98 5.06
#